data_AF-A0A803QZI3-F1
#
_entry.id   AF-A0A803QZI3-F1
#
_cell.length_a   1.000
_cell.length_b   1.000
_cell.length_c   1.000
_cell.angle_alpha   90.00
_cell.angle_beta   90.00
_cell.angle_gamma   90.00
#
_symmetry.space_group_name_H-M   'P 1'
#
loop_
_entity.id
_entity.type
_entity.pdbx_description
1 polymer ?
#
loop_
_entity_poly.entity_id
_entity_poly.type
_entity_poly.pdbx_seq_one_letter_code
_entity_poly.pdbx_strand_id
1 'polypeptide(L)'
;MVQRTCIVVIISLILSSFSYLGAAYLNLTLPGQHPFPEQVVHDVHRKVNASIARREMLQTSLRDQSSSTYSSCLTGNPIDDCWKCDPDWPNNRQRLADCAIGFGQYAVGGKGGKYYIVTDSSDDDAVNPKPGTLRYAVIQTEPLWIVFPQNMLIKLSQELIFNSYKTLDGRGANVHIVGGGCITLQYISNVIIHNIHIHHCHVSGTLYNILYSSTYLLVLLLV
;
A
#
# COMPACT_ATOMS: atom_id res chain seq x y z
N MET A 1 -14.60 -72.46 13.17
CA MET A 1 -13.36 -71.63 13.33
C MET A 1 -12.96 -70.84 12.08
N VAL A 2 -13.58 -71.03 10.91
CA VAL A 2 -13.18 -70.36 9.64
C VAL A 2 -13.78 -68.95 9.45
N GLN A 3 -14.91 -68.64 10.10
CA GLN A 3 -15.63 -67.38 9.87
C GLN A 3 -15.05 -66.18 10.64
N ARG A 4 -14.32 -66.43 11.75
CA ARG A 4 -13.65 -65.36 12.52
C ARG A 4 -12.31 -64.94 11.91
N THR A 5 -11.62 -65.84 11.22
CA THR A 5 -10.33 -65.55 10.58
C THR A 5 -10.47 -64.65 9.36
N CYS A 6 -11.55 -64.78 8.57
CA CYS A 6 -11.78 -63.90 7.42
C CYS A 6 -12.09 -62.45 7.81
N ILE A 7 -12.80 -62.22 8.92
CA ILE A 7 -13.15 -60.86 9.37
C ILE A 7 -11.89 -60.09 9.82
N VAL A 8 -10.98 -60.76 10.54
CA VAL A 8 -9.74 -60.13 11.01
C VAL A 8 -8.82 -59.77 9.84
N VAL A 9 -8.73 -60.63 8.81
CA VAL A 9 -7.92 -60.37 7.62
C VAL A 9 -8.49 -59.23 6.76
N ILE A 10 -9.81 -59.13 6.64
CA ILE A 10 -10.45 -58.02 5.91
C ILE A 10 -10.24 -56.68 6.64
N ILE A 11 -10.34 -56.67 7.97
CA ILE A 11 -10.13 -55.45 8.77
C ILE A 11 -8.66 -54.99 8.72
N SER A 12 -7.70 -55.91 8.76
CA SER A 12 -6.27 -55.54 8.66
C SER A 12 -5.86 -55.11 7.24
N LEU A 13 -6.47 -55.66 6.18
CA LEU A 13 -6.29 -55.17 4.81
C LEU A 13 -6.88 -53.77 4.59
N ILE A 14 -8.04 -53.47 5.19
CA ILE A 14 -8.64 -52.13 5.15
C ILE A 14 -7.76 -51.12 5.93
N LEU A 15 -7.30 -51.45 7.13
CA LEU A 15 -6.44 -50.55 7.92
C LEU A 15 -5.07 -50.28 7.27
N SER A 16 -4.52 -51.24 6.52
CA SER A 16 -3.25 -51.07 5.80
C SER A 16 -3.36 -50.26 4.50
N SER A 17 -4.57 -50.13 3.93
CA SER A 17 -4.83 -49.32 2.74
C SER A 17 -5.15 -47.86 3.08
N PHE A 18 -5.55 -47.55 4.32
CA PHE A 18 -5.75 -46.18 4.79
C PHE A 18 -4.47 -45.46 5.24
N SER A 19 -3.32 -46.16 5.31
CA SER A 19 -2.07 -45.56 5.82
C SER A 19 -1.23 -44.83 4.76
N TYR A 20 -1.60 -44.91 3.47
CA TYR A 20 -0.82 -44.33 2.36
C TYR A 20 -1.37 -43.02 1.80
N LEU A 21 -2.43 -42.45 2.39
CA LEU A 21 -2.79 -41.05 2.14
C LEU A 21 -2.07 -40.12 3.13
N GLY A 22 -0.74 -40.22 3.14
CA GLY A 22 0.06 -39.08 3.56
C GLY A 22 -0.19 -37.98 2.52
N ALA A 23 -1.10 -37.05 2.81
CA ALA A 23 -1.24 -35.85 2.04
C ALA A 23 0.13 -35.16 2.05
N ALA A 24 0.88 -35.32 0.95
CA ALA A 24 1.99 -34.45 0.66
C ALA A 24 1.36 -33.07 0.48
N TYR A 25 1.30 -32.30 1.57
CA TYR A 25 1.08 -30.87 1.51
C TYR A 25 2.25 -30.31 0.70
N LEU A 26 2.09 -30.30 -0.62
CA LEU A 26 2.89 -29.45 -1.48
C LEU A 26 2.62 -28.03 -0.99
N ASN A 27 3.51 -27.50 -0.16
CA ASN A 27 3.58 -26.07 0.14
C ASN A 27 3.97 -25.36 -1.15
N LEU A 28 3.01 -25.25 -2.07
CA LEU A 28 3.03 -24.35 -3.21
C LEU A 28 2.78 -22.93 -2.70
N THR A 29 3.59 -22.46 -1.75
CA THR A 29 3.64 -21.03 -1.44
C THR A 29 4.33 -20.35 -2.60
N LEU A 30 3.57 -19.66 -3.45
CA LEU A 30 4.16 -18.75 -4.42
C LEU A 30 5.11 -17.79 -3.67
N PRO A 31 6.30 -17.51 -4.21
CA PRO A 31 7.17 -16.51 -3.63
C PRO A 31 6.41 -15.18 -3.50
N GLY A 32 6.36 -14.63 -2.28
CA GLY A 32 5.72 -13.34 -2.00
C GLY A 32 4.30 -13.39 -1.41
N GLN A 33 3.71 -14.57 -1.20
CA GLN A 33 2.42 -14.65 -0.50
C GLN A 33 2.62 -14.50 1.02
N HIS A 34 1.81 -13.64 1.66
CA HIS A 34 1.80 -13.52 3.12
C HIS A 34 1.49 -14.90 3.74
N PRO A 35 2.16 -15.33 4.82
CA PRO A 35 1.97 -16.68 5.39
C PRO A 35 0.55 -16.92 5.93
N PHE A 36 -0.17 -15.85 6.29
CA PHE A 36 -1.52 -15.89 6.81
C PHE A 36 -2.40 -14.80 6.17
N PRO A 37 -2.80 -14.91 4.89
CA PRO A 37 -3.52 -13.85 4.20
C PRO A 37 -4.92 -13.59 4.79
N GLU A 38 -5.57 -14.63 5.32
CA GLU A 38 -6.87 -14.55 5.96
C GLU A 38 -6.82 -13.69 7.24
N GLN A 39 -5.73 -13.79 8.02
CA GLN A 39 -5.56 -12.95 9.21
C GLN A 39 -5.45 -11.47 8.84
N VAL A 40 -4.77 -11.15 7.74
CA VAL A 40 -4.67 -9.77 7.23
C VAL A 40 -6.04 -9.25 6.80
N VAL A 41 -6.82 -10.07 6.10
CA VAL A 41 -8.18 -9.73 5.68
C VAL A 41 -9.10 -9.52 6.89
N HIS A 42 -9.04 -10.40 7.89
CA HIS A 42 -9.82 -10.26 9.13
C HIS A 42 -9.42 -8.99 9.90
N ASP A 43 -8.13 -8.66 9.94
CA ASP A 43 -7.63 -7.42 10.56
C ASP A 43 -8.22 -6.17 9.88
N VAL A 44 -8.21 -6.14 8.55
CA VAL A 44 -8.81 -5.05 7.75
C VAL A 44 -10.30 -4.92 8.04
N HIS A 45 -11.06 -6.00 7.96
CA HIS A 45 -12.50 -5.98 8.23
C HIS A 45 -12.80 -5.47 9.64
N ARG A 46 -12.05 -5.93 10.63
CA ARG A 46 -12.17 -5.48 12.03
C ARG A 46 -11.90 -3.97 12.17
N LYS A 47 -10.83 -3.45 11.54
CA LYS A 47 -10.48 -2.03 11.59
C LYS A 47 -11.51 -1.15 10.87
N VAL A 48 -12.01 -1.59 9.70
CA VAL A 48 -13.06 -0.89 8.94
C VAL A 48 -14.36 -0.86 9.72
N ASN A 49 -14.84 -2.00 10.23
CA ASN A 49 -16.07 -2.06 11.02
C ASN A 49 -16.00 -1.18 12.27
N ALA A 50 -14.84 -1.14 12.94
CA ALA A 50 -14.64 -0.26 14.09
C ALA A 50 -14.71 1.23 13.72
N SER A 51 -14.16 1.62 12.56
CA SER A 51 -14.21 3.01 12.07
C SER A 51 -15.64 3.41 11.69
N ILE A 52 -16.37 2.54 10.98
CA ILE A 52 -17.79 2.75 10.63
C ILE A 52 -18.65 2.87 11.90
N ALA A 53 -18.50 1.95 12.86
CA ALA A 53 -19.28 1.97 14.09
C ALA A 53 -19.04 3.26 14.90
N ARG A 54 -17.80 3.74 15.00
CA ARG A 54 -17.50 5.03 15.65
C ARG A 54 -18.20 6.19 14.95
N ARG A 55 -18.16 6.23 13.62
CA ARG A 55 -18.83 7.25 12.82
C ARG A 55 -20.35 7.24 13.04
N GLU A 56 -20.98 6.07 13.11
CA GLU A 56 -22.42 5.92 13.38
C GLU A 56 -22.81 6.40 14.80
N MET A 57 -21.99 6.10 15.81
CA MET A 57 -22.19 6.60 17.19
C MET A 57 -22.12 8.13 17.29
N LEU A 58 -21.31 8.79 16.45
CA LEU A 58 -21.24 10.24 16.41
C LEU A 58 -22.44 10.87 15.71
N GLN A 59 -22.98 10.23 14.68
CA GLN A 59 -24.17 10.74 14.00
C GLN A 59 -25.41 10.71 14.90
N THR A 60 -25.50 9.76 15.83
CA THR A 60 -26.61 9.69 16.80
C THR A 60 -26.50 10.74 17.91
N SER A 61 -25.29 11.16 18.30
CA SER A 61 -25.07 12.21 19.33
C SER A 61 -25.19 13.64 18.80
N LEU A 62 -25.13 13.85 17.48
CA LEU A 62 -25.27 15.17 16.83
C LEU A 62 -26.72 15.68 16.72
N ARG A 63 -27.73 14.92 17.17
CA ARG A 63 -29.12 15.40 17.23
C ARG A 63 -29.39 16.37 18.38
N ASP A 64 -28.50 16.46 19.38
CA ASP A 64 -28.81 17.16 20.63
C ASP A 64 -27.91 18.34 21.03
N GLN A 65 -26.85 18.71 20.29
CA GLN A 65 -26.18 20.01 20.52
C GLN A 65 -25.13 20.36 19.46
N SER A 66 -25.18 21.62 19.02
CA SER A 66 -24.18 22.27 18.20
C SER A 66 -22.83 22.41 18.93
N SER A 67 -21.75 22.28 18.16
CA SER A 67 -20.34 22.56 18.49
C SER A 67 -19.50 21.41 19.10
N SER A 68 -18.66 20.80 18.26
CA SER A 68 -17.23 20.69 18.54
C SER A 68 -16.48 20.31 17.26
N THR A 69 -15.40 21.02 16.95
CA THR A 69 -14.51 20.84 15.79
C THR A 69 -13.91 19.43 15.67
N TYR A 70 -14.06 18.60 16.70
CA TYR A 70 -13.61 17.20 16.76
C TYR A 70 -14.61 16.19 16.14
N SER A 71 -15.88 16.58 15.93
CA SER A 71 -16.93 15.69 15.42
C SER A 71 -16.90 15.48 13.90
N SER A 72 -16.12 16.29 13.17
CA SER A 72 -16.06 16.27 11.70
C SER A 72 -15.05 15.30 11.11
N CYS A 73 -14.18 14.70 11.95
CA CYS A 73 -13.04 14.00 11.40
C CYS A 73 -13.27 12.51 11.10
N LEU A 74 -14.15 11.84 11.83
CA LEU A 74 -14.35 10.40 11.63
C LEU A 74 -15.07 10.13 10.31
N THR A 75 -14.30 9.71 9.31
CA THR A 75 -14.75 9.51 7.92
C THR A 75 -15.43 8.16 7.74
N GLY A 76 -15.14 7.21 8.64
CA GLY A 76 -15.49 5.80 8.46
C GLY A 76 -14.42 5.02 7.67
N ASN A 77 -13.32 5.67 7.28
CA ASN A 77 -12.13 5.03 6.76
C ASN A 77 -11.04 5.02 7.86
N PRO A 78 -10.59 3.85 8.33
CA PRO A 78 -9.63 3.75 9.44
C PRO A 78 -8.26 4.35 9.16
N ILE A 79 -7.83 4.45 7.89
CA ILE A 79 -6.58 5.13 7.52
C ILE A 79 -6.77 6.63 7.74
N ASP A 80 -7.83 7.21 7.17
CA ASP A 80 -8.12 8.63 7.29
C ASP A 80 -8.33 9.03 8.74
N ASP A 81 -9.12 8.25 9.48
CA ASP A 81 -9.33 8.47 10.91
C ASP A 81 -8.02 8.51 11.71
N CYS A 82 -6.97 7.80 11.26
CA CYS A 82 -5.68 7.72 11.95
C CYS A 82 -4.80 8.97 11.75
N TRP A 83 -4.77 9.54 10.54
CA TRP A 83 -3.90 10.70 10.23
C TRP A 83 -4.67 12.02 10.13
N LYS A 84 -5.86 12.01 9.53
CA LYS A 84 -6.64 13.22 9.23
C LYS A 84 -7.21 13.85 10.51
N CYS A 85 -7.40 13.02 11.54
CA CYS A 85 -7.94 13.44 12.83
C CYS A 85 -6.90 13.89 13.83
N ASP A 86 -5.64 13.82 13.46
CA ASP A 86 -4.59 14.51 14.19
C ASP A 86 -4.63 16.00 13.78
N PRO A 87 -5.03 16.94 14.65
CA PRO A 87 -5.06 18.36 14.30
C PRO A 87 -3.65 18.90 13.97
N ASP A 88 -2.60 18.22 14.42
CA ASP A 88 -1.20 18.55 14.18
C ASP A 88 -0.58 17.77 13.00
N TRP A 89 -1.41 17.07 12.20
CA TRP A 89 -0.93 16.36 11.00
C TRP A 89 -0.04 17.21 10.07
N PRO A 90 -0.22 18.54 9.91
CA PRO A 90 0.65 19.34 9.04
C PRO A 90 2.10 19.40 9.55
N ASN A 91 2.29 19.38 10.87
CA ASN A 91 3.61 19.35 11.50
C ASN A 91 4.12 17.91 11.71
N ASN A 92 3.21 16.93 11.72
CA ASN A 92 3.52 15.52 11.87
C ASN A 92 3.18 14.69 10.62
N ARG A 93 3.60 15.17 9.44
CA ARG A 93 3.24 14.53 8.16
C ARG A 93 3.62 13.06 8.09
N GLN A 94 4.78 12.69 8.63
CA GLN A 94 5.30 11.33 8.54
C GLN A 94 4.47 10.28 9.32
N ARG A 95 3.60 10.71 10.24
CA ARG A 95 2.65 9.84 10.95
C ARG A 95 1.76 9.01 10.03
N LEU A 96 1.50 9.50 8.82
CA LEU A 96 0.73 8.77 7.80
C LEU A 96 1.27 7.35 7.56
N ALA A 97 2.59 7.15 7.65
CA ALA A 97 3.20 5.83 7.46
C ALA A 97 2.79 4.80 8.53
N ASP A 98 2.29 5.23 9.68
CA ASP A 98 1.79 4.35 10.75
C ASP A 98 0.29 4.00 10.60
N CYS A 99 -0.39 4.61 9.63
CA CYS A 99 -1.84 4.47 9.43
C CYS A 99 -2.22 3.40 8.40
N ALA A 100 -1.23 2.77 7.76
CA ALA A 100 -1.42 1.73 6.77
C ALA A 100 -2.11 0.49 7.37
N ILE A 101 -2.99 -0.15 6.60
CA ILE A 101 -3.66 -1.40 6.99
C ILE A 101 -3.58 -2.43 5.85
N GLY A 102 -3.95 -3.68 6.14
CA GLY A 102 -3.95 -4.77 5.16
C GLY A 102 -2.55 -5.25 4.83
N PHE A 103 -2.36 -5.83 3.65
CA PHE A 103 -1.03 -6.28 3.22
C PHE A 103 -0.03 -5.14 3.18
N GLY A 104 -0.57 -3.92 2.97
CA GLY A 104 0.00 -2.57 3.01
C GLY A 104 0.77 -2.17 4.26
N GLN A 105 0.44 -2.77 5.40
CA GLN A 105 0.58 -2.13 6.70
C GLN A 105 2.02 -1.88 7.18
N TYR A 106 3.01 -2.53 6.57
CA TYR A 106 4.41 -2.42 6.97
C TYR A 106 5.22 -1.46 6.08
N ALA A 107 4.60 -0.85 5.06
CA ALA A 107 5.30 0.13 4.22
C ALA A 107 5.60 1.39 5.04
N VAL A 108 6.88 1.65 5.33
CA VAL A 108 7.30 2.85 6.07
C VAL A 108 7.56 4.07 5.17
N GLY A 109 7.64 3.86 3.85
CA GLY A 109 7.93 4.93 2.90
C GLY A 109 9.28 5.61 3.21
N GLY A 110 9.30 6.93 3.13
CA GLY A 110 10.43 7.78 3.52
C GLY A 110 10.42 8.22 5.00
N LYS A 111 9.65 7.58 5.88
CA LYS A 111 9.59 7.92 7.31
C LYS A 111 10.98 7.85 7.95
N GLY A 112 11.32 8.83 8.79
CA GLY A 112 12.65 9.03 9.38
C GLY A 112 13.67 9.65 8.44
N GLY A 113 13.34 9.76 7.15
CA GLY A 113 14.12 10.47 6.14
C GLY A 113 13.92 11.98 6.17
N LYS A 114 14.72 12.67 5.37
CA LYS A 114 14.60 14.12 5.18
C LYS A 114 13.36 14.44 4.33
N TYR A 115 12.80 15.62 4.55
CA TYR A 115 11.84 16.18 3.61
C TYR A 115 12.57 16.61 2.33
N TYR A 116 11.98 16.27 1.19
CA TYR A 116 12.37 16.82 -0.10
C TYR A 116 11.18 17.62 -0.64
N ILE A 117 11.40 18.90 -0.92
CA ILE A 117 10.36 19.79 -1.42
C ILE A 117 10.51 19.86 -2.94
N VAL A 118 9.50 19.40 -3.67
CA VAL A 118 9.46 19.56 -5.13
C VAL A 118 9.11 21.01 -5.41
N THR A 119 10.01 21.73 -6.08
CA THR A 119 9.86 23.15 -6.44
C THR A 119 9.78 23.36 -7.94
N ASP A 120 10.21 22.38 -8.73
CA ASP A 120 10.22 22.40 -10.19
C ASP A 120 9.37 21.23 -10.72
N SER A 121 8.35 21.54 -11.51
CA SER A 121 7.48 20.53 -12.13
C SER A 121 7.97 20.03 -13.48
N SER A 122 9.11 20.52 -13.98
CA SER A 122 9.67 20.12 -15.27
C SER A 122 10.30 18.73 -15.23
N ASP A 123 10.35 18.07 -16.39
CA ASP A 123 10.90 16.72 -16.58
C ASP A 123 11.71 16.61 -17.89
N ASP A 124 12.53 17.64 -18.14
CA ASP A 124 13.18 17.88 -19.44
C ASP A 124 14.35 16.92 -19.72
N ASP A 125 15.01 16.42 -18.68
CA ASP A 125 16.12 15.46 -18.77
C ASP A 125 15.85 14.25 -17.86
N ALA A 126 15.46 13.13 -18.49
CA ALA A 126 15.20 11.88 -17.80
C ALA A 126 16.48 11.19 -17.28
N VAL A 127 17.65 11.52 -17.84
CA VAL A 127 18.94 10.91 -17.52
C VAL A 127 19.62 11.67 -16.38
N ASN A 128 19.61 13.00 -16.45
CA ASN A 128 20.24 13.87 -15.44
C ASN A 128 19.21 14.85 -14.87
N PRO A 129 18.27 14.37 -14.02
CA PRO A 129 17.24 15.24 -13.47
C PRO A 129 17.83 16.33 -12.57
N LYS A 130 17.26 17.53 -12.64
CA LYS A 130 17.69 18.68 -11.83
C LYS A 130 17.22 18.56 -10.38
N PRO A 131 18.03 18.94 -9.37
CA PRO A 131 17.53 19.16 -8.01
C PRO A 131 16.33 20.13 -8.01
N GLY A 132 15.37 19.88 -7.14
CA GLY A 132 14.06 20.54 -7.13
C GLY A 132 12.97 19.82 -7.91
N THR A 133 13.31 18.91 -8.83
CA THR A 133 12.32 18.11 -9.59
C THR A 133 11.89 16.85 -8.84
N LEU A 134 10.72 16.31 -9.21
CA LEU A 134 10.25 15.01 -8.69
C LEU A 134 11.16 13.86 -9.12
N ARG A 135 11.62 13.84 -10.39
CA ARG A 135 12.50 12.79 -10.91
C ARG A 135 13.80 12.71 -10.13
N TYR A 136 14.41 13.84 -9.79
CA TYR A 136 15.60 13.85 -8.94
C TYR A 136 15.30 13.23 -7.57
N ALA A 137 14.17 13.55 -6.95
CA ALA A 137 13.82 13.07 -5.62
C ALA A 137 13.66 11.55 -5.54
N VAL A 138 12.94 10.95 -6.50
CA VAL A 138 12.56 9.52 -6.42
C VAL A 138 13.73 8.58 -6.68
N ILE A 139 14.78 9.03 -7.35
CA ILE A 139 16.00 8.24 -7.62
C ILE A 139 17.04 8.33 -6.51
N GLN A 140 16.87 9.19 -5.49
CA GLN A 140 17.86 9.29 -4.41
C GLN A 140 17.95 7.97 -3.63
N THR A 141 19.14 7.66 -3.12
CA THR A 141 19.37 6.43 -2.36
C THR A 141 18.85 6.52 -0.94
N GLU A 142 18.89 7.70 -0.30
CA GLU A 142 18.36 7.86 1.05
C GLU A 142 16.81 7.82 1.11
N PRO A 143 16.24 7.50 2.28
CA PRO A 143 14.82 7.67 2.52
C PRO A 143 14.39 9.14 2.37
N LEU A 144 13.34 9.41 1.61
CA LEU A 144 12.82 10.77 1.42
C LEU A 144 11.31 10.85 1.57
N TRP A 145 10.87 11.84 2.35
CA TRP A 145 9.47 12.26 2.42
C TRP A 145 9.26 13.44 1.47
N ILE A 146 8.74 13.14 0.28
CA ILE A 146 8.63 14.08 -0.84
C ILE A 146 7.30 14.82 -0.73
N VAL A 147 7.35 16.15 -0.67
CA VAL A 147 6.19 17.02 -0.50
C VAL A 147 6.08 18.05 -1.62
N PHE A 148 4.87 18.55 -1.81
CA PHE A 148 4.54 19.53 -2.83
C PHE A 148 3.98 20.78 -2.16
N PRO A 149 4.66 21.94 -2.25
CA PRO A 149 4.24 23.16 -1.58
C PRO A 149 3.06 23.87 -2.27
N GLN A 150 2.77 23.51 -3.52
CA GLN A 150 1.72 24.10 -4.34
C GLN A 150 1.15 23.09 -5.33
N ASN A 151 0.04 23.44 -5.99
CA ASN A 151 -0.53 22.64 -7.07
C ASN A 151 0.49 22.48 -8.20
N MET A 152 0.61 21.27 -8.73
CA MET A 152 1.60 20.94 -9.77
C MET A 152 1.01 20.01 -10.82
N LEU A 153 1.36 20.26 -12.09
CA LEU A 153 1.17 19.32 -13.19
C LEU A 153 2.55 18.89 -13.68
N ILE A 154 2.94 17.67 -13.33
CA ILE A 154 4.22 17.07 -13.70
C ILE A 154 3.98 16.19 -14.92
N LYS A 155 4.43 16.68 -16.08
CA LYS A 155 4.33 15.95 -17.34
C LYS A 155 5.63 15.21 -17.59
N LEU A 156 5.60 13.90 -17.37
CA LEU A 156 6.75 13.02 -17.53
C LEU A 156 7.09 12.84 -19.02
N SER A 157 8.38 12.93 -19.34
CA SER A 157 8.91 12.61 -20.67
C SER A 157 9.06 11.10 -20.86
N GLN A 158 9.45 10.38 -19.81
CA GLN A 158 9.63 8.93 -19.74
C GLN A 158 9.16 8.38 -18.39
N GLU A 159 9.13 7.05 -18.24
CA GLU A 159 8.75 6.42 -16.97
C GLU A 159 9.54 6.97 -15.77
N LEU A 160 8.85 7.20 -14.66
CA LEU A 160 9.39 7.67 -13.40
C LEU A 160 9.73 6.46 -12.54
N ILE A 161 11.00 6.05 -12.57
CA ILE A 161 11.52 4.89 -11.84
C ILE A 161 11.87 5.31 -10.41
N PHE A 162 11.37 4.59 -9.43
CA PHE A 162 11.63 4.89 -8.02
C PHE A 162 12.76 4.03 -7.46
N ASN A 163 13.46 4.58 -6.47
CA ASN A 163 14.18 3.80 -5.47
C ASN A 163 13.27 3.45 -4.27
N SER A 164 13.73 2.53 -3.42
CA SER A 164 13.04 2.17 -2.17
C SER A 164 12.99 3.34 -1.18
N TYR A 165 12.14 3.23 -0.15
CA TYR A 165 12.02 4.20 0.95
C TYR A 165 11.62 5.61 0.50
N LYS A 166 10.55 5.69 -0.30
CA LYS A 166 10.03 6.96 -0.81
C LYS A 166 8.60 7.15 -0.37
N THR A 167 8.27 8.36 0.08
CA THR A 167 6.88 8.78 0.22
C THR A 167 6.61 9.93 -0.73
N LEU A 168 5.62 9.81 -1.61
CA LEU A 168 4.99 10.96 -2.24
C LEU A 168 3.79 11.38 -1.39
N ASP A 169 3.88 12.55 -0.78
CA ASP A 169 2.83 13.13 0.06
C ASP A 169 2.26 14.38 -0.61
N GLY A 170 1.18 14.19 -1.36
CA GLY A 170 0.46 15.28 -2.03
C GLY A 170 -0.52 16.03 -1.13
N ARG A 171 -0.59 15.75 0.18
CA ARG A 171 -1.55 16.45 1.05
C ARG A 171 -1.24 17.94 1.12
N GLY A 172 -2.29 18.74 0.93
CA GLY A 172 -2.20 20.21 0.90
C GLY A 172 -1.97 20.80 -0.50
N ALA A 173 -1.83 19.97 -1.54
CA ALA A 173 -1.68 20.41 -2.92
C ALA A 173 -2.48 19.51 -3.88
N ASN A 174 -2.93 20.06 -5.00
CA ASN A 174 -3.46 19.28 -6.10
C ASN A 174 -2.33 18.93 -7.08
N VAL A 175 -1.83 17.70 -7.01
CA VAL A 175 -0.67 17.24 -7.77
C VAL A 175 -1.10 16.20 -8.80
N HIS A 176 -0.82 16.49 -10.05
CA HIS A 176 -1.09 15.62 -11.19
C HIS A 176 0.22 15.13 -11.81
N ILE A 177 0.35 13.82 -11.98
CA ILE A 177 1.43 13.16 -12.73
C ILE A 177 0.82 12.57 -13.99
N VAL A 178 1.32 13.02 -15.15
CA VAL A 178 0.81 12.62 -16.46
C VAL A 178 1.95 12.31 -17.41
N GLY A 179 1.66 11.71 -18.56
CA GLY A 179 2.62 11.62 -19.66
C GLY A 179 3.25 10.24 -19.84
N GLY A 180 4.54 10.22 -20.16
CA GLY A 180 5.25 9.01 -20.58
C GLY A 180 5.49 8.04 -19.42
N GLY A 181 5.00 6.80 -19.56
CA GLY A 181 5.22 5.67 -18.64
C GLY A 181 4.61 5.80 -17.24
N CYS A 182 4.32 7.02 -16.77
CA CYS A 182 3.92 7.30 -15.41
C CYS A 182 4.92 6.71 -14.39
N ILE A 183 4.48 5.87 -13.46
CA ILE A 183 5.31 5.41 -12.34
C ILE A 183 5.72 3.95 -12.55
N THR A 184 7.01 3.68 -12.33
CA THR A 184 7.59 2.35 -12.39
C THR A 184 8.23 1.99 -11.06
N LEU A 185 7.76 0.90 -10.45
CA LEU A 185 8.23 0.38 -9.17
C LEU A 185 8.67 -1.08 -9.37
N GLN A 186 9.97 -1.29 -9.59
CA GLN A 186 10.53 -2.61 -9.89
C GLN A 186 11.62 -2.95 -8.88
N TYR A 187 11.54 -4.13 -8.26
CA TYR A 187 12.54 -4.64 -7.31
C TYR A 187 12.85 -3.68 -6.15
N ILE A 188 11.85 -2.93 -5.69
CA ILE A 188 11.94 -2.00 -4.57
C ILE A 188 10.89 -2.29 -3.50
N SER A 189 11.06 -1.71 -2.33
CA SER A 189 10.13 -1.83 -1.20
C SER A 189 9.96 -0.49 -0.49
N ASN A 190 9.00 -0.42 0.44
CA ASN A 190 8.76 0.75 1.28
C ASN A 190 8.49 2.02 0.46
N VAL A 191 7.45 1.98 -0.37
CA VAL A 191 6.97 3.14 -1.12
C VAL A 191 5.55 3.47 -0.69
N ILE A 192 5.30 4.74 -0.35
CA ILE A 192 3.97 5.28 -0.06
C ILE A 192 3.66 6.33 -1.12
N ILE A 193 2.51 6.24 -1.78
CA ILE A 193 2.02 7.25 -2.73
C ILE A 193 0.64 7.66 -2.26
N HIS A 194 0.51 8.88 -1.76
CA HIS A 194 -0.72 9.36 -1.14
C HIS A 194 -1.11 10.76 -1.64
N ASN A 195 -2.40 10.93 -1.95
CA ASN A 195 -2.99 12.19 -2.40
C ASN A 195 -2.35 12.75 -3.69
N ILE A 196 -2.05 11.88 -4.66
CA ILE A 196 -1.50 12.21 -5.98
C ILE A 196 -2.42 11.69 -7.08
N HIS A 197 -2.72 12.52 -8.09
CA HIS A 197 -3.51 12.13 -9.26
C HIS A 197 -2.61 11.65 -10.38
N ILE A 198 -2.69 10.36 -10.74
CA ILE A 198 -1.91 9.77 -11.84
C ILE A 198 -2.87 9.40 -12.98
N HIS A 199 -2.70 10.01 -14.15
CA HIS A 199 -3.63 9.81 -15.27
C HIS A 199 -3.01 10.23 -16.62
N HIS A 200 -3.69 9.94 -17.73
CA HIS A 200 -3.17 10.18 -19.09
C HIS A 200 -1.77 9.59 -19.33
N CYS A 201 -1.51 8.42 -18.74
CA CYS A 201 -0.29 7.65 -18.94
C CYS A 201 -0.30 7.05 -20.35
N HIS A 202 0.78 7.25 -21.09
CA HIS A 202 0.98 6.62 -22.39
C HIS A 202 2.36 5.99 -22.47
N VAL A 203 2.50 5.01 -23.34
CA VAL A 203 3.79 4.34 -23.57
C VAL A 203 4.82 5.37 -24.00
N SER A 204 5.97 5.39 -23.32
CA SER A 204 7.13 6.22 -23.66
C SER A 204 8.39 5.37 -23.52
N GLY A 205 9.33 5.53 -24.46
CA GLY A 205 10.52 4.70 -24.60
C GLY A 205 10.37 3.54 -25.60
N THR A 206 11.50 2.96 -26.01
CA THR A 206 11.61 1.91 -27.04
C THR A 206 11.40 0.48 -26.51
N LEU A 207 11.12 0.31 -25.21
CA LEU A 207 11.00 -1.00 -24.59
C LEU A 207 9.54 -1.32 -24.29
N TYR A 208 9.02 -2.32 -25.01
CA TYR A 208 7.70 -2.95 -24.86
C TYR A 208 7.57 -3.77 -23.57
N ASN A 209 8.06 -3.27 -22.44
CA ASN A 209 8.02 -4.02 -21.20
C ASN A 209 7.16 -3.28 -20.20
N ILE A 210 5.84 -3.54 -20.25
CA ILE A 210 5.02 -3.43 -19.05
C ILE A 210 5.50 -4.55 -18.11
N LEU A 211 6.59 -4.32 -17.37
CA LEU A 211 7.03 -5.22 -16.31
C LEU A 211 6.19 -4.93 -15.08
N TYR A 212 5.10 -5.66 -14.94
CA TYR A 212 4.58 -5.96 -13.61
C TYR A 212 5.60 -6.89 -12.93
N SER A 213 6.49 -6.32 -12.11
CA SER A 213 7.36 -7.12 -11.26
C SER A 213 6.53 -7.72 -10.12
N SER A 214 6.31 -9.03 -10.15
CA SER A 214 5.63 -9.83 -9.12
C SER A 214 6.50 -10.01 -7.86
N THR A 215 7.22 -8.99 -7.42
CA THR A 215 8.05 -9.07 -6.22
C THR A 215 7.98 -7.75 -5.47
N TYR A 216 7.30 -7.78 -4.32
CA TYR A 216 7.20 -6.70 -3.32
C TYR A 216 6.52 -5.40 -3.74
N LEU A 217 5.61 -5.43 -4.73
CA LEU A 217 4.86 -4.25 -5.08
C LEU A 217 3.65 -4.05 -4.15
N LEU A 218 3.90 -3.45 -3.01
CA LEU A 218 2.87 -2.99 -2.10
C LEU A 218 2.81 -1.46 -2.20
N VAL A 219 2.18 -0.97 -3.27
CA VAL A 219 1.83 0.45 -3.38
C VAL A 219 0.69 0.68 -2.42
N LEU A 220 0.98 1.35 -1.31
CA LEU A 220 -0.06 1.85 -0.44
C LEU A 220 -0.67 3.10 -1.10
N LEU A 221 -1.55 2.89 -2.07
CA LEU A 221 -2.50 3.90 -2.51
C LEU A 221 -3.55 4.01 -1.40
N LEU A 222 -3.28 4.91 -0.46
CA LEU A 222 -4.27 5.35 0.49
C LEU A 222 -5.25 6.23 -0.27
N VAL A 223 -6.37 5.63 -0.69
CA VAL A 223 -7.51 6.25 -1.38
C VAL A 223 -8.18 7.27 -0.48
#